data_AF-A0A2D9W9R2-F1
#
_entry.id   AF-A0A2D9W9R2-F1
#
_cell.length_a   1.000
_cell.length_b   1.000
_cell.length_c   1.000
_cell.angle_alpha   90.00
_cell.angle_beta   90.00
_cell.angle_gamma   90.00
#
_symmetry.space_group_name_H-M   'P 1'
#
loop_
_entity.id
_entity.type
_entity.pdbx_description
1 polymer ?
#
loop_
_entity_poly.entity_id
_entity_poly.type
_entity_poly.pdbx_seq_one_letter_code
_entity_poly.pdbx_strand_id
1 'polypeptide(L)'
;MMMKPAFEIRMVKENLDLSMALLQAVQEEKVTAKQLFRDGPEDMFVAFAVDNDGPDQTELTRRAANQARAAFALAVIQTQRSLDGVFANQPLEEENPDLQAARCVMFLLNNTVFANLFTPVWNCPPEYRRRFEVRPINLLIDAGELHGKSLSWDHVGGLPQFIDLLVYFANWAEDLTEIEQPTSGQNDTPAARWESVPEDEAQPEIVIASPAPARMIDRPVTRFVDVQCEVGDSNLILAKELYEGFQEWCRDTGQDDVSQRSFGMQLTAMGFQRRRRGRGKHWWDGIRLAATAVPVIEETMVERSPVLANGHYEGYQAELPT
;
A
#
# COMPACT_ATOMS: atom_id res chain seq x y z
N MET A 1 -11.28 3.06 -22.01
CA MET A 1 -12.63 2.88 -21.43
C MET A 1 -12.49 2.94 -19.92
N MET A 2 -13.12 3.90 -19.25
CA MET A 2 -13.06 4.00 -17.78
C MET A 2 -14.02 2.96 -17.21
N MET A 3 -13.58 2.11 -16.26
CA MET A 3 -14.46 1.13 -15.62
C MET A 3 -15.53 1.83 -14.77
N LYS A 4 -16.73 1.24 -14.66
CA LYS A 4 -17.80 1.78 -13.81
C LYS A 4 -17.41 1.58 -12.33
N PRO A 5 -17.59 2.57 -11.44
CA PRO A 5 -17.25 2.46 -10.02
C PRO A 5 -17.88 1.25 -9.31
N ALA A 6 -19.16 0.95 -9.59
CA ALA A 6 -19.83 -0.24 -9.04
C ALA A 6 -19.14 -1.56 -9.43
N PHE A 7 -18.64 -1.64 -10.67
CA PHE A 7 -17.90 -2.80 -11.16
C PHE A 7 -16.55 -2.95 -10.46
N GLU A 8 -15.83 -1.84 -10.25
CA GLU A 8 -14.56 -1.84 -9.51
C GLU A 8 -14.72 -2.38 -8.08
N ILE A 9 -15.80 -1.95 -7.38
CA ILE A 9 -16.10 -2.41 -6.02
C ILE A 9 -16.43 -3.91 -6.00
N ARG A 10 -17.22 -4.40 -6.96
CA ARG A 10 -17.53 -5.83 -7.09
C ARG A 10 -16.28 -6.68 -7.35
N MET A 11 -15.38 -6.20 -8.21
CA MET A 11 -14.11 -6.89 -8.51
C MET A 11 -13.21 -7.06 -7.28
N VAL A 12 -13.07 -6.02 -6.46
CA VAL A 12 -12.25 -6.14 -5.23
C VAL A 12 -12.92 -7.00 -4.16
N LYS A 13 -14.26 -7.05 -4.14
CA LYS A 13 -15.01 -8.01 -3.30
C LYS A 13 -14.75 -9.46 -3.73
N GLU A 14 -14.77 -9.75 -5.02
CA GLU A 14 -14.45 -11.09 -5.55
C GLU A 14 -12.99 -11.49 -5.23
N ASN A 15 -12.04 -10.56 -5.35
CA ASN A 15 -10.65 -10.79 -4.97
C ASN A 15 -10.51 -11.13 -3.48
N LEU A 16 -11.27 -10.43 -2.62
CA LEU A 16 -11.30 -10.68 -1.20
C LEU A 16 -11.92 -12.05 -0.87
N ASP A 17 -13.06 -12.38 -1.49
CA ASP A 17 -13.71 -13.69 -1.31
C ASP A 17 -12.74 -14.83 -1.64
N LEU A 18 -12.05 -14.74 -2.79
CA LEU A 18 -11.08 -15.74 -3.21
C LEU A 18 -9.94 -15.88 -2.18
N SER A 19 -9.40 -14.76 -1.72
CA SER A 19 -8.32 -14.75 -0.73
C SER A 19 -8.76 -15.34 0.61
N MET A 20 -10.01 -15.12 1.01
CA MET A 20 -10.59 -15.69 2.22
C MET A 20 -10.87 -17.18 2.08
N ALA A 21 -11.39 -17.62 0.94
CA ALA A 21 -11.59 -19.04 0.65
C ALA A 21 -10.26 -19.80 0.66
N LEU A 22 -9.19 -19.21 0.10
CA LEU A 22 -7.84 -19.78 0.16
C LEU A 22 -7.32 -19.87 1.61
N LEU A 23 -7.47 -18.81 2.40
CA LEU A 23 -7.08 -18.83 3.81
C LEU A 23 -7.81 -19.94 4.57
N GLN A 24 -9.12 -20.05 4.39
CA GLN A 24 -9.92 -21.08 5.05
C GLN A 24 -9.55 -22.48 4.59
N ALA A 25 -9.33 -22.68 3.28
CA ALA A 25 -8.89 -23.98 2.76
C ALA A 25 -7.52 -24.41 3.32
N VAL A 26 -6.60 -23.46 3.55
CA VAL A 26 -5.31 -23.74 4.18
C VAL A 26 -5.46 -24.05 5.68
N GLN A 27 -6.31 -23.29 6.39
CA GLN A 27 -6.59 -23.50 7.82
C GLN A 27 -7.29 -24.83 8.11
N GLU A 28 -8.18 -25.26 7.21
CA GLU A 28 -8.87 -26.55 7.27
C GLU A 28 -8.05 -27.69 6.65
N GLU A 29 -6.79 -27.44 6.28
CA GLU A 29 -5.88 -28.41 5.64
C GLU A 29 -6.43 -29.06 4.35
N LYS A 30 -7.42 -28.43 3.70
CA LYS A 30 -7.92 -28.83 2.37
C LYS A 30 -6.89 -28.54 1.27
N VAL A 31 -6.05 -27.53 1.49
CA VAL A 31 -4.86 -27.23 0.69
C VAL A 31 -3.64 -27.33 1.59
N THR A 32 -2.75 -28.27 1.27
CA THR A 32 -1.55 -28.54 2.08
C THR A 32 -0.27 -28.08 1.40
N ALA A 33 0.72 -27.71 2.20
CA ALA A 33 2.04 -27.35 1.71
C ALA A 33 2.70 -28.49 0.92
N LYS A 34 2.42 -29.75 1.31
CA LYS A 34 2.91 -30.93 0.59
C LYS A 34 2.39 -30.97 -0.86
N GLN A 35 1.08 -30.80 -1.05
CA GLN A 35 0.45 -30.80 -2.37
C GLN A 35 0.96 -29.67 -3.27
N LEU A 36 1.24 -28.48 -2.69
CA LEU A 36 1.67 -27.31 -3.45
C LEU A 36 3.17 -27.28 -3.76
N PHE A 37 4.02 -27.78 -2.86
CA PHE A 37 5.46 -27.54 -2.92
C PHE A 37 6.32 -28.81 -2.91
N ARG A 38 5.77 -29.98 -2.56
CA ARG A 38 6.55 -31.23 -2.44
C ARG A 38 6.18 -32.31 -3.47
N ASP A 39 4.99 -32.23 -4.07
CA ASP A 39 4.56 -33.19 -5.12
C ASP A 39 4.77 -32.64 -6.55
N GLY A 40 5.49 -31.52 -6.72
CA GLY A 40 5.90 -30.98 -8.02
C GLY A 40 7.15 -31.68 -8.59
N PRO A 41 7.38 -31.66 -9.92
CA PRO A 41 8.60 -32.20 -10.51
C PRO A 41 9.82 -31.57 -9.83
N GLU A 42 10.86 -32.37 -9.55
CA GLU A 42 12.05 -32.00 -8.76
C GLU A 42 12.72 -30.68 -9.21
N ASP A 43 12.46 -30.23 -10.44
CA ASP A 43 13.00 -28.99 -11.02
C ASP A 43 12.21 -27.71 -10.66
N MET A 44 11.04 -27.80 -10.02
CA MET A 44 10.24 -26.63 -9.64
C MET A 44 10.64 -26.11 -8.25
N PHE A 45 11.92 -25.81 -8.06
CA PHE A 45 12.38 -25.07 -6.89
C PHE A 45 11.85 -23.63 -6.97
N VAL A 46 10.79 -23.35 -6.22
CA VAL A 46 10.29 -21.98 -6.04
C VAL A 46 11.40 -21.16 -5.40
N ALA A 47 11.91 -20.15 -6.13
CA ALA A 47 13.07 -19.29 -5.80
C ALA A 47 12.93 -18.45 -4.50
N PHE A 48 11.97 -18.76 -3.64
CA PHE A 48 11.65 -18.08 -2.39
C PHE A 48 11.64 -19.01 -1.17
N ALA A 49 12.10 -20.25 -1.30
CA ALA A 49 12.34 -21.12 -0.15
C ALA A 49 13.66 -20.73 0.53
N VAL A 50 13.58 -20.24 1.77
CA VAL A 50 14.76 -19.90 2.59
C VAL A 50 15.41 -21.16 3.19
N ASP A 51 14.74 -22.32 3.12
CA ASP A 51 15.24 -23.62 3.56
C ASP A 51 15.03 -24.71 2.49
N ASN A 52 15.93 -25.69 2.47
CA ASN A 52 15.94 -26.81 1.51
C ASN A 52 14.69 -27.72 1.57
N ASP A 53 13.88 -27.63 2.64
CA ASP A 53 12.70 -28.47 2.86
C ASP A 53 11.38 -27.89 2.30
N GLY A 54 11.44 -26.70 1.69
CA GLY A 54 10.27 -25.96 1.23
C GLY A 54 9.43 -25.39 2.38
N PRO A 55 8.45 -24.52 2.10
CA PRO A 55 7.58 -23.98 3.15
C PRO A 55 6.71 -25.08 3.77
N ASP A 56 6.60 -25.10 5.10
CA ASP A 56 5.73 -26.00 5.85
C ASP A 56 4.28 -25.47 5.92
N GLN A 57 3.38 -26.22 6.58
CA GLN A 57 1.97 -25.83 6.69
C GLN A 57 1.78 -24.53 7.48
N THR A 58 2.66 -24.26 8.46
CA THR A 58 2.64 -23.02 9.25
C THR A 58 2.99 -21.83 8.38
N GLU A 59 4.03 -21.96 7.55
CA GLU A 59 4.45 -20.93 6.59
C GLU A 59 3.40 -20.72 5.49
N LEU A 60 2.77 -21.77 4.98
CA LEU A 60 1.64 -21.65 4.05
C LEU A 60 0.47 -20.89 4.68
N THR A 61 0.10 -21.22 5.92
CA THR A 61 -0.95 -20.51 6.66
C THR A 61 -0.61 -19.04 6.83
N ARG A 62 0.64 -18.71 7.18
CA ARG A 62 1.12 -17.33 7.30
C ARG A 62 1.02 -16.57 5.96
N ARG A 63 1.41 -17.21 4.85
CA ARG A 63 1.32 -16.62 3.50
C ARG A 63 -0.12 -16.37 3.08
N ALA A 64 -1.02 -17.33 3.30
CA ALA A 64 -2.44 -17.17 3.02
C ALA A 64 -3.06 -16.04 3.86
N ALA A 65 -2.70 -15.93 5.14
CA ALA A 65 -3.16 -14.85 6.01
C ALA A 65 -2.65 -13.47 5.54
N ASN A 66 -1.40 -13.39 5.08
CA ASN A 66 -0.85 -12.17 4.49
C ASN A 66 -1.58 -11.78 3.20
N GLN A 67 -1.91 -12.75 2.35
CA GLN A 67 -2.68 -12.52 1.13
C GLN A 67 -4.09 -11.99 1.46
N ALA A 68 -4.78 -12.59 2.42
CA ALA A 68 -6.09 -12.12 2.87
C ALA A 68 -6.04 -10.68 3.41
N ARG A 69 -5.01 -10.35 4.22
CA ARG A 69 -4.79 -8.96 4.69
C ARG A 69 -4.54 -7.99 3.54
N ALA A 70 -3.76 -8.39 2.54
CA ALA A 70 -3.48 -7.56 1.36
C ALA A 70 -4.74 -7.34 0.51
N ALA A 71 -5.54 -8.38 0.30
CA ALA A 71 -6.82 -8.29 -0.42
C ALA A 71 -7.82 -7.40 0.31
N PHE A 72 -7.92 -7.53 1.64
CA PHE A 72 -8.73 -6.65 2.47
C PHE A 72 -8.31 -5.17 2.33
N ALA A 73 -7.01 -4.91 2.42
CA ALA A 73 -6.49 -3.56 2.28
C ALA A 73 -6.71 -2.97 0.88
N LEU A 74 -6.56 -3.79 -0.17
CA LEU A 74 -6.89 -3.42 -1.53
C LEU A 74 -8.37 -3.07 -1.68
N ALA A 75 -9.26 -3.89 -1.11
CA ALA A 75 -10.70 -3.63 -1.13
C ALA A 75 -11.04 -2.29 -0.48
N VAL A 76 -10.50 -2.01 0.72
CA VAL A 76 -10.68 -0.73 1.40
C VAL A 76 -10.21 0.45 0.53
N ILE A 77 -8.98 0.40 0.01
CA ILE A 77 -8.38 1.51 -0.73
C ILE A 77 -9.11 1.74 -2.05
N GLN A 78 -9.40 0.67 -2.80
CA GLN A 78 -10.06 0.79 -4.10
C GLN A 78 -11.50 1.24 -3.93
N THR A 79 -12.24 0.69 -2.96
CA THR A 79 -13.62 1.13 -2.71
C THR A 79 -13.66 2.59 -2.27
N GLN A 80 -12.75 3.05 -1.41
CA GLN A 80 -12.69 4.48 -1.07
C GLN A 80 -12.45 5.34 -2.32
N ARG A 81 -11.52 4.95 -3.19
CA ARG A 81 -11.26 5.68 -4.45
C ARG A 81 -12.48 5.72 -5.37
N SER A 82 -13.18 4.60 -5.52
CA SER A 82 -14.40 4.55 -6.33
C SER A 82 -15.49 5.43 -5.73
N LEU A 83 -15.63 5.48 -4.40
CA LEU A 83 -16.58 6.38 -3.71
C LEU A 83 -16.21 7.86 -3.88
N ASP A 84 -14.93 8.21 -3.79
CA ASP A 84 -14.46 9.59 -4.01
C ASP A 84 -14.71 10.06 -5.45
N GLY A 85 -14.80 9.13 -6.41
CA GLY A 85 -15.17 9.41 -7.80
C GLY A 85 -16.67 9.58 -8.03
N VAL A 86 -17.51 8.94 -7.21
CA VAL A 86 -18.99 8.98 -7.33
C VAL A 86 -19.60 10.12 -6.55
N PHE A 87 -19.03 10.43 -5.37
CA PHE A 87 -19.65 11.37 -4.45
C PHE A 87 -18.79 12.62 -4.24
N ALA A 88 -19.41 13.79 -4.40
CA ALA A 88 -18.71 15.07 -4.26
C ALA A 88 -18.56 15.53 -2.79
N ASN A 89 -19.48 15.16 -1.91
CA ASN A 89 -19.53 15.64 -0.53
C ASN A 89 -18.66 14.78 0.40
N GLN A 90 -18.25 15.39 1.52
CA GLN A 90 -17.54 14.65 2.56
C GLN A 90 -18.49 13.62 3.22
N PRO A 91 -17.96 12.49 3.74
CA PRO A 91 -18.78 11.46 4.36
C PRO A 91 -19.72 11.94 5.48
N LEU A 92 -19.36 13.00 6.22
CA LEU A 92 -20.18 13.55 7.31
C LEU A 92 -21.33 14.46 6.82
N GLU A 93 -21.27 14.90 5.56
CA GLU A 93 -22.23 15.84 4.95
C GLU A 93 -23.37 15.11 4.22
N GLU A 94 -23.32 13.78 4.15
CA GLU A 94 -24.34 12.97 3.49
C GLU A 94 -25.71 13.10 4.17
N GLU A 95 -26.76 13.31 3.36
CA GLU A 95 -28.13 13.49 3.83
C GLU A 95 -28.75 12.18 4.34
N ASN A 96 -28.47 11.06 3.65
CA ASN A 96 -28.96 9.76 4.06
C ASN A 96 -28.13 9.24 5.25
N PRO A 97 -28.74 8.97 6.42
CA PRO A 97 -28.01 8.60 7.62
C PRO A 97 -27.28 7.25 7.52
N ASP A 98 -27.85 6.26 6.83
CA ASP A 98 -27.21 4.96 6.66
C ASP A 98 -26.03 5.05 5.69
N LEU A 99 -26.17 5.83 4.61
CA LEU A 99 -25.08 6.10 3.68
C LEU A 99 -23.97 6.93 4.32
N GLN A 100 -24.33 7.95 5.11
CA GLN A 100 -23.41 8.75 5.91
C GLN A 100 -22.57 7.85 6.82
N ALA A 101 -23.24 6.99 7.59
CA ALA A 101 -22.57 6.05 8.48
C ALA A 101 -21.63 5.11 7.70
N ALA A 102 -22.11 4.49 6.62
CA ALA A 102 -21.33 3.59 5.79
C ALA A 102 -20.07 4.28 5.25
N ARG A 103 -20.21 5.46 4.65
CA ARG A 103 -19.09 6.22 4.10
C ARG A 103 -18.11 6.68 5.16
N CYS A 104 -18.58 7.02 6.37
CA CYS A 104 -17.71 7.29 7.50
C CYS A 104 -16.90 6.06 7.91
N VAL A 105 -17.51 4.87 7.93
CA VAL A 105 -16.80 3.61 8.22
C VAL A 105 -15.71 3.35 7.19
N MET A 106 -16.03 3.46 5.89
CA MET A 106 -15.05 3.25 4.81
C MET A 106 -13.91 4.26 4.85
N PHE A 107 -14.22 5.54 5.10
CA PHE A 107 -13.23 6.59 5.26
C PHE A 107 -12.27 6.31 6.42
N LEU A 108 -12.81 5.89 7.59
CA LEU A 108 -11.99 5.54 8.76
C LEU A 108 -11.12 4.31 8.52
N LEU A 109 -11.65 3.29 7.84
CA LEU A 109 -10.88 2.12 7.42
C LEU A 109 -9.76 2.53 6.48
N ASN A 110 -10.03 3.35 5.47
CA ASN A 110 -9.02 3.81 4.54
C ASN A 110 -7.94 4.64 5.24
N ASN A 111 -8.31 5.59 6.12
CA ASN A 111 -7.32 6.35 6.91
C ASN A 111 -6.42 5.45 7.76
N THR A 112 -6.96 4.34 8.25
CA THR A 112 -6.24 3.36 9.08
C THR A 112 -5.29 2.50 8.25
N VAL A 113 -5.77 1.97 7.13
CA VAL A 113 -5.02 1.07 6.26
C VAL A 113 -3.98 1.81 5.41
N PHE A 114 -4.33 2.98 4.89
CA PHE A 114 -3.48 3.78 4.00
C PHE A 114 -2.22 4.30 4.71
N ALA A 115 -2.31 4.56 6.03
CA ALA A 115 -1.16 4.99 6.82
C ALA A 115 -0.10 3.89 6.98
N ASN A 116 -0.53 2.65 7.23
CA ASN A 116 0.36 1.51 7.39
C ASN A 116 -0.34 0.19 7.08
N LEU A 117 -0.04 -0.37 5.90
CA LEU A 117 -0.66 -1.60 5.41
C LEU A 117 -0.32 -2.85 6.26
N PHE A 118 0.87 -2.88 6.86
CA PHE A 118 1.40 -4.08 7.53
C PHE A 118 1.00 -4.16 8.99
N THR A 119 0.88 -3.00 9.64
CA THR A 119 0.49 -2.87 11.05
C THR A 119 -0.47 -1.70 11.21
N PRO A 120 -1.67 -1.79 10.60
CA PRO A 120 -2.64 -0.70 10.62
C PRO A 120 -3.13 -0.44 12.05
N VAL A 121 -3.13 0.84 12.43
CA VAL A 121 -3.63 1.34 13.71
C VAL A 121 -4.72 2.36 13.42
N TRP A 122 -5.87 2.20 14.07
CA TRP A 122 -7.04 3.05 13.87
C TRP A 122 -6.69 4.52 14.05
N ASN A 123 -6.89 5.30 12.99
CA ASN A 123 -6.73 6.74 13.00
C ASN A 123 -8.09 7.42 12.83
N CYS A 124 -8.81 7.61 13.94
CA CYS A 124 -10.10 8.31 13.97
C CYS A 124 -9.92 9.81 14.29
N PRO A 125 -10.12 10.73 13.32
CA PRO A 125 -10.12 12.16 13.59
C PRO A 125 -11.24 12.55 14.57
N PRO A 126 -11.08 13.60 15.39
CA PRO A 126 -12.03 13.98 16.44
C PRO A 126 -13.48 14.07 15.99
N GLU A 127 -13.74 14.64 14.82
CA GLU A 127 -15.07 14.82 14.22
C GLU A 127 -15.75 13.50 13.83
N TYR A 128 -14.96 12.42 13.67
CA TYR A 128 -15.45 11.07 13.42
C TYR A 128 -15.52 10.19 14.68
N ARG A 129 -15.12 10.67 15.87
CA ARG A 129 -15.11 9.86 17.11
C ARG A 129 -16.50 9.70 17.71
N ARG A 130 -17.35 8.94 17.01
CA ARG A 130 -18.74 8.65 17.38
C ARG A 130 -19.15 7.27 16.89
N ARG A 131 -20.36 6.86 17.26
CA ARG A 131 -20.96 5.62 16.77
C ARG A 131 -21.53 5.82 15.38
N PHE A 132 -21.25 4.88 14.49
CA PHE A 132 -21.83 4.80 13.17
C PHE A 132 -22.56 3.46 13.03
N GLU A 133 -23.84 3.53 12.71
CA GLU A 133 -24.70 2.38 12.52
C GLU A 133 -25.22 2.37 11.08
N VAL A 134 -24.95 1.30 10.36
CA VAL A 134 -25.46 1.04 9.00
C VAL A 134 -26.53 -0.04 9.14
N ARG A 135 -27.77 0.40 9.34
CA ARG A 135 -28.89 -0.50 9.67
C ARG A 135 -29.17 -1.57 8.59
N PRO A 136 -29.12 -1.26 7.28
CA PRO A 136 -29.42 -2.25 6.23
C PRO A 136 -28.52 -3.50 6.26
N ILE A 137 -27.29 -3.38 6.79
CA ILE A 137 -26.30 -4.47 6.86
C ILE A 137 -25.95 -4.85 8.30
N ASN A 138 -26.67 -4.32 9.30
CA ASN A 138 -26.41 -4.55 10.72
C ASN A 138 -24.95 -4.29 11.15
N LEU A 139 -24.30 -3.29 10.54
CA LEU A 139 -22.92 -2.92 10.88
C LEU A 139 -22.94 -1.78 11.90
N LEU A 140 -22.24 -1.96 13.01
CA LEU A 140 -22.07 -0.96 14.05
C LEU A 140 -20.59 -0.82 14.39
N ILE A 141 -20.10 0.41 14.38
CA ILE A 141 -18.73 0.74 14.79
C ILE A 141 -18.74 1.91 15.77
N ASP A 142 -17.95 1.82 16.85
CA ASP A 142 -17.72 2.93 17.76
C ASP A 142 -16.32 3.50 17.54
N ALA A 143 -16.22 4.50 16.66
CA ALA A 143 -14.93 5.09 16.31
C ALA A 143 -14.28 5.86 17.47
N GLY A 144 -15.06 6.24 18.51
CA GLY A 144 -14.53 6.86 19.72
C GLY A 144 -13.69 5.90 20.56
N GLU A 145 -14.01 4.62 20.53
CA GLU A 145 -13.28 3.58 21.26
C GLU A 145 -12.13 2.96 20.45
N LEU A 146 -12.05 3.23 19.15
CA LEU A 146 -11.10 2.56 18.27
C LEU A 146 -9.79 3.30 18.08
N HIS A 147 -9.76 4.62 18.22
CA HIS A 147 -8.55 5.42 17.99
C HIS A 147 -7.33 4.87 18.73
N GLY A 148 -6.24 4.60 18.01
CA GLY A 148 -4.99 4.06 18.54
C GLY A 148 -4.96 2.54 18.73
N LYS A 149 -6.06 1.81 18.52
CA LYS A 149 -6.08 0.34 18.56
C LYS A 149 -5.58 -0.25 17.25
N SER A 150 -4.91 -1.40 17.31
CA SER A 150 -4.57 -2.18 16.11
C SER A 150 -5.85 -2.59 15.39
N LEU A 151 -5.86 -2.53 14.06
CA LEU A 151 -6.99 -2.96 13.27
C LEU A 151 -7.24 -4.48 13.46
N SER A 152 -8.50 -4.83 13.60
CA SER A 152 -9.04 -6.19 13.63
C SER A 152 -10.31 -6.19 12.80
N TRP A 153 -10.59 -7.30 12.11
CA TRP A 153 -11.82 -7.44 11.32
C TRP A 153 -13.06 -7.41 12.20
N ASP A 154 -12.97 -7.81 13.47
CA ASP A 154 -14.09 -7.79 14.42
C ASP A 154 -14.60 -6.36 14.70
N HIS A 155 -13.75 -5.34 14.53
CA HIS A 155 -14.14 -3.95 14.73
C HIS A 155 -15.19 -3.46 13.71
N VAL A 156 -15.33 -4.16 12.58
CA VAL A 156 -16.37 -3.88 11.57
C VAL A 156 -17.44 -4.97 11.52
N GLY A 157 -17.60 -5.69 12.63
CA GLY A 157 -18.53 -6.82 12.74
C GLY A 157 -17.99 -8.14 12.19
N GLY A 158 -16.77 -8.15 11.66
CA GLY A 158 -16.16 -9.28 10.98
C GLY A 158 -16.08 -9.08 9.46
N LEU A 159 -15.49 -10.07 8.79
CA LEU A 159 -15.38 -10.05 7.33
C LEU A 159 -16.72 -10.15 6.59
N PRO A 160 -17.72 -10.94 7.03
CA PRO A 160 -19.02 -10.98 6.35
C PRO A 160 -19.67 -9.59 6.29
N GLN A 161 -19.66 -8.86 7.39
CA GLN A 161 -20.20 -7.50 7.49
C GLN A 161 -19.41 -6.51 6.63
N PHE A 162 -18.09 -6.67 6.52
CA PHE A 162 -17.30 -5.89 5.57
C PHE A 162 -17.65 -6.21 4.11
N ILE A 163 -17.87 -7.47 3.76
CA ILE A 163 -18.32 -7.86 2.42
C ILE A 163 -19.70 -7.27 2.12
N ASP A 164 -20.64 -7.33 3.07
CA ASP A 164 -21.96 -6.70 2.94
C ASP A 164 -21.85 -5.18 2.75
N LEU A 165 -20.89 -4.52 3.42
CA LEU A 165 -20.58 -3.11 3.21
C LEU A 165 -20.08 -2.83 1.77
N LEU A 166 -19.23 -3.69 1.20
CA LEU A 166 -18.81 -3.56 -0.20
C LEU A 166 -19.99 -3.69 -1.16
N VAL A 167 -20.88 -4.66 -0.94
CA VAL A 167 -22.10 -4.84 -1.76
C VAL A 167 -23.02 -3.64 -1.63
N TYR A 168 -23.19 -3.11 -0.41
CA TYR A 168 -23.97 -1.91 -0.14
C TYR A 168 -23.48 -0.72 -0.97
N PHE A 169 -22.16 -0.49 -1.00
CA PHE A 169 -21.58 0.58 -1.82
C PHE A 169 -21.69 0.34 -3.32
N ALA A 170 -21.51 -0.89 -3.78
CA ALA A 170 -21.66 -1.22 -5.19
C ALA A 170 -23.07 -0.87 -5.70
N ASN A 171 -24.11 -1.19 -4.93
CA ASN A 171 -25.50 -0.86 -5.27
C ASN A 171 -25.73 0.65 -5.31
N TRP A 172 -25.24 1.40 -4.30
CA TRP A 172 -25.33 2.86 -4.30
C TRP A 172 -24.61 3.51 -5.49
N ALA A 173 -23.43 3.00 -5.84
CA ALA A 173 -22.68 3.49 -7.00
C ALA A 173 -23.38 3.17 -8.32
N GLU A 174 -24.08 2.04 -8.42
CA GLU A 174 -24.86 1.65 -9.59
C GLU A 174 -26.08 2.56 -9.76
N ASP A 175 -26.88 2.74 -8.71
CA ASP A 175 -28.08 3.59 -8.70
C ASP A 175 -27.76 5.03 -9.15
N LEU A 176 -26.67 5.62 -8.66
CA LEU A 176 -26.26 6.99 -9.04
C LEU A 176 -25.82 7.08 -10.51
N THR A 177 -25.13 6.06 -11.02
CA THR A 177 -24.71 6.04 -12.43
C THR A 177 -25.88 5.81 -13.39
N GLU A 178 -26.95 5.15 -12.95
CA GLU A 178 -28.18 4.98 -13.73
C GLU A 178 -29.00 6.28 -13.79
N ILE A 179 -29.04 7.06 -12.70
CA ILE A 179 -29.74 8.36 -12.65
C ILE A 179 -29.09 9.38 -13.59
N GLU A 180 -27.75 9.35 -13.73
CA GLU A 180 -27.02 10.26 -14.63
C GLU A 180 -27.18 9.92 -16.12
N GLN A 181 -27.62 8.71 -16.45
CA GLN A 181 -27.92 8.33 -17.84
C GLN A 181 -29.40 8.58 -18.14
N PRO A 182 -29.76 9.57 -18.98
CA PRO A 182 -31.15 9.69 -19.41
C PRO A 182 -31.52 8.42 -20.18
N THR A 183 -32.56 7.74 -19.72
CA THR A 183 -33.13 6.50 -20.28
C THR A 183 -33.15 6.50 -21.80
N SER A 184 -32.14 5.91 -22.43
CA SER A 184 -32.27 5.28 -23.75
C SER A 184 -32.71 3.85 -23.49
N GLY A 185 -34.02 3.62 -23.49
CA GLY A 185 -34.60 2.34 -23.15
C GLY A 185 -34.18 1.24 -24.12
N GLN A 186 -33.88 0.06 -23.58
CA GLN A 186 -34.51 -1.18 -24.00
C GLN A 186 -34.15 -2.31 -23.03
N ASN A 187 -35.18 -3.12 -22.76
CA ASN A 187 -35.20 -4.35 -21.99
C ASN A 187 -33.94 -5.20 -22.17
N ASP A 188 -33.41 -5.77 -21.08
CA ASP A 188 -33.30 -7.22 -20.95
C ASP A 188 -32.95 -7.68 -19.53
N THR A 189 -33.63 -8.74 -19.13
CA THR A 189 -33.60 -9.45 -17.84
C THR A 189 -32.23 -10.09 -17.55
N PRO A 190 -31.82 -10.27 -16.28
CA PRO A 190 -30.46 -10.69 -15.95
C PRO A 190 -30.35 -12.22 -15.86
N ALA A 191 -29.79 -12.87 -16.89
CA ALA A 191 -29.17 -14.19 -16.78
C ALA A 191 -28.39 -14.53 -18.06
N ALA A 192 -27.14 -15.01 -17.87
CA ALA A 192 -26.23 -15.54 -18.89
C ALA A 192 -25.57 -14.46 -19.78
N ARG A 193 -24.32 -14.57 -20.23
CA ARG A 193 -23.48 -15.75 -20.40
C ARG A 193 -22.07 -15.25 -20.67
N TRP A 194 -21.09 -15.79 -19.95
CA TRP A 194 -19.71 -15.84 -20.40
C TRP A 194 -19.68 -16.67 -21.67
N GLU A 195 -19.52 -16.05 -22.84
CA GLU A 195 -19.09 -16.81 -24.02
C GLU A 195 -18.36 -15.91 -25.02
N SER A 196 -17.08 -16.25 -25.20
CA SER A 196 -16.26 -16.04 -26.40
C SER A 196 -16.06 -14.61 -26.91
N VAL A 197 -14.94 -13.99 -26.53
CA VAL A 197 -14.28 -12.97 -27.35
C VAL A 197 -13.37 -13.71 -28.35
N PRO A 198 -13.52 -13.50 -29.68
CA PRO A 198 -12.56 -13.98 -30.67
C PRO A 198 -11.23 -13.25 -30.49
N GLU A 199 -10.13 -14.01 -30.46
CA GLU A 199 -8.77 -13.49 -30.57
C GLU A 199 -8.60 -12.86 -31.96
N ASP A 200 -8.60 -11.53 -32.05
CA ASP A 200 -7.89 -10.84 -33.12
C ASP A 200 -7.42 -9.45 -32.68
N GLU A 201 -6.11 -9.26 -32.79
CA GLU A 201 -5.32 -8.03 -32.74
C GLU A 201 -5.77 -6.87 -31.82
N ALA A 202 -5.41 -6.95 -30.55
CA ALA A 202 -5.10 -5.75 -29.76
C ALA A 202 -3.89 -6.03 -28.88
N GLN A 203 -2.71 -5.60 -29.33
CA GLN A 203 -1.54 -5.50 -28.44
C GLN A 203 -1.88 -4.44 -27.38
N PRO A 204 -1.95 -4.76 -26.07
CA PRO A 204 -2.09 -3.73 -25.06
C PRO A 204 -0.73 -3.03 -24.96
N GLU A 205 -0.65 -1.82 -25.48
CA GLU A 205 0.41 -0.89 -25.12
C GLU A 205 0.30 -0.66 -23.61
N ILE A 206 1.27 -1.20 -22.86
CA ILE A 206 1.39 -0.98 -21.41
C ILE A 206 1.80 0.48 -21.21
N VAL A 207 0.83 1.38 -21.25
CA VAL A 207 1.01 2.74 -20.76
C VAL A 207 1.07 2.62 -19.24
N ILE A 208 2.29 2.59 -18.70
CA ILE A 208 2.54 2.88 -17.29
C ILE A 208 2.24 4.38 -17.11
N ALA A 209 0.95 4.73 -17.11
CA ALA A 209 0.51 6.02 -16.63
C ALA A 209 0.66 5.97 -15.11
N SER A 210 1.84 6.38 -14.63
CA SER A 210 2.01 6.78 -13.24
C SER A 210 0.96 7.87 -12.99
N PRO A 211 -0.09 7.65 -12.18
CA PRO A 211 -1.07 8.69 -11.94
C PRO A 211 -0.36 9.88 -11.28
N ALA A 212 -0.73 11.08 -11.70
CA ALA A 212 -0.22 12.31 -11.11
C ALA A 212 -0.43 12.27 -9.59
N PRO A 213 0.58 12.65 -8.78
CA PRO A 213 0.47 12.56 -7.34
C PRO A 213 -0.73 13.39 -6.86
N ALA A 214 -1.56 12.78 -6.01
CA ALA A 214 -2.57 13.47 -5.23
C ALA A 214 -1.93 14.72 -4.61
N ARG A 215 -2.62 15.86 -4.71
CA ARG A 215 -2.12 17.17 -4.24
C ARG A 215 -1.41 17.02 -2.90
N MET A 216 -0.11 17.29 -2.93
CA MET A 216 0.84 16.95 -1.89
C MET A 216 0.49 17.68 -0.60
N ILE A 217 0.20 16.91 0.46
CA ILE A 217 0.41 17.39 1.83
C ILE A 217 1.89 17.75 1.90
N ASP A 218 2.20 18.98 2.29
CA ASP A 218 3.57 19.50 2.42
C ASP A 218 4.34 18.63 3.44
N ARG A 219 5.14 17.67 2.95
CA ARG A 219 5.93 16.76 3.78
C ARG A 219 7.37 17.27 3.84
N PRO A 220 8.09 17.10 4.97
CA PRO A 220 9.46 17.59 5.13
C PRO A 220 10.43 17.18 4.00
N VAL A 221 10.25 15.98 3.42
CA VAL A 221 11.09 15.48 2.33
C VAL A 221 10.85 16.25 1.02
N THR A 222 9.60 16.63 0.71
CA THR A 222 9.29 17.48 -0.46
C THR A 222 10.00 18.81 -0.34
N ARG A 223 9.82 19.47 0.82
CA ARG A 223 10.39 20.79 1.07
C ARG A 223 11.92 20.77 1.07
N PHE A 224 12.53 19.70 1.55
CA PHE A 224 13.97 19.49 1.43
C PHE A 224 14.43 19.41 -0.02
N VAL A 225 13.72 18.67 -0.87
CA VAL A 225 14.07 18.57 -2.31
C VAL A 225 13.95 19.93 -2.99
N ASP A 226 12.91 20.70 -2.67
CA ASP A 226 12.69 22.03 -3.27
C ASP A 226 13.73 23.06 -2.83
N VAL A 227 14.22 22.98 -1.59
CA VAL A 227 15.07 24.02 -0.99
C VAL A 227 16.56 23.68 -1.06
N GLN A 228 16.93 22.41 -0.92
CA GLN A 228 18.33 21.97 -0.76
C GLN A 228 18.84 21.11 -1.92
N CYS A 229 18.01 20.75 -2.90
CA CYS A 229 18.41 19.89 -4.00
C CYS A 229 18.25 20.56 -5.37
N GLU A 230 19.11 20.17 -6.30
CA GLU A 230 18.98 20.49 -7.72
C GLU A 230 18.49 19.26 -8.48
N VAL A 231 17.37 19.39 -9.18
CA VAL A 231 16.76 18.34 -9.99
C VAL A 231 17.17 18.50 -11.46
N GLY A 232 17.63 17.42 -12.09
CA GLY A 232 18.01 17.41 -13.50
C GLY A 232 18.54 16.06 -13.96
N ASP A 233 18.32 15.71 -15.23
CA ASP A 233 18.55 14.36 -15.77
C ASP A 233 20.01 13.85 -15.68
N SER A 234 20.97 14.77 -15.55
CA SER A 234 22.39 14.46 -15.38
C SER A 234 22.87 14.45 -13.93
N ASN A 235 22.00 14.80 -12.97
CA ASN A 235 22.36 14.89 -11.56
C ASN A 235 22.35 13.50 -10.90
N LEU A 236 23.38 13.25 -10.10
CA LEU A 236 23.62 11.98 -9.42
C LEU A 236 24.16 12.26 -8.02
N ILE A 237 23.69 11.51 -7.04
CA ILE A 237 24.20 11.58 -5.66
C ILE A 237 24.15 10.22 -4.97
N LEU A 238 25.08 9.98 -4.03
CA LEU A 238 25.05 8.79 -3.20
C LEU A 238 23.84 8.84 -2.26
N ALA A 239 23.15 7.70 -2.13
CA ALA A 239 21.98 7.59 -1.25
C ALA A 239 22.29 7.88 0.22
N LYS A 240 23.54 7.65 0.65
CA LYS A 240 24.02 7.98 1.98
C LYS A 240 24.16 9.51 2.15
N GLU A 241 24.86 10.16 1.23
CA GLU A 241 25.12 11.61 1.27
C GLU A 241 23.83 12.43 1.20
N LEU A 242 22.89 12.02 0.35
CA LEU A 242 21.60 12.70 0.22
C LEU A 242 20.76 12.58 1.51
N TYR A 243 20.82 11.44 2.20
CA TYR A 243 20.11 11.26 3.46
C TYR A 243 20.77 12.02 4.62
N GLU A 244 22.11 12.04 4.67
CA GLU A 244 22.84 12.84 5.66
C GLU A 244 22.53 14.34 5.51
N GLY A 245 22.50 14.85 4.26
CA GLY A 245 22.10 16.24 3.99
C GLY A 245 20.65 16.54 4.40
N PHE A 246 19.74 15.58 4.25
CA PHE A 246 18.36 15.71 4.75
C PHE A 246 18.30 15.80 6.27
N GLN A 247 19.03 14.93 6.99
CA GLN A 247 19.09 14.95 8.45
C GLN A 247 19.71 16.25 9.00
N GLU A 248 20.68 16.81 8.29
CA GLU A 248 21.25 18.12 8.63
C GLU A 248 20.24 19.25 8.42
N TRP A 249 19.55 19.28 7.28
CA TRP A 249 18.50 20.27 7.03
C TRP A 249 17.33 20.18 8.02
N CYS A 250 16.90 18.98 8.42
CA CYS A 250 15.88 18.80 9.45
C CYS A 250 16.32 19.38 10.80
N ARG A 251 17.59 19.18 11.20
CA ARG A 251 18.15 19.76 12.42
C ARG A 251 18.21 21.28 12.35
N ASP A 252 18.61 21.84 11.21
CA ASP A 252 18.75 23.29 11.03
C ASP A 252 17.39 24.02 10.95
N THR A 253 16.36 23.35 10.44
CA THR A 253 15.01 23.94 10.27
C THR A 253 14.00 23.56 11.35
N GLY A 254 14.40 22.70 12.30
CA GLY A 254 13.53 22.21 13.38
C GLY A 254 12.40 21.30 12.89
N GLN A 255 12.60 20.60 11.76
CA GLN A 255 11.63 19.64 11.20
C GLN A 255 11.89 18.24 11.73
N ASP A 256 10.84 17.45 11.90
CA ASP A 256 10.97 16.04 12.29
C ASP A 256 11.63 15.24 11.15
N ASP A 257 12.70 14.51 11.47
CA ASP A 257 13.35 13.62 10.53
C ASP A 257 12.51 12.35 10.32
N VAL A 258 12.72 11.70 9.17
CA VAL A 258 12.13 10.41 8.86
C VAL A 258 13.22 9.35 8.70
N SER A 259 12.89 8.09 8.94
CA SER A 259 13.84 7.00 8.73
C SER A 259 14.36 6.96 7.29
N GLN A 260 15.60 6.50 7.08
CA GLN A 260 16.23 6.40 5.76
C GLN A 260 15.37 5.62 4.74
N ARG A 261 14.63 4.61 5.22
CA ARG A 261 13.70 3.83 4.40
C ARG A 261 12.51 4.67 3.96
N SER A 262 11.90 5.44 4.86
CA SER A 262 10.80 6.36 4.56
C SER A 262 11.24 7.48 3.62
N PHE A 263 12.41 8.07 3.87
CA PHE A 263 13.03 9.07 3.00
C PHE A 263 13.19 8.54 1.57
N GLY A 264 13.76 7.34 1.42
CA GLY A 264 13.91 6.71 0.12
C GLY A 264 12.57 6.40 -0.57
N MET A 265 11.57 5.95 0.17
CA MET A 265 10.23 5.71 -0.39
C MET A 265 9.58 7.01 -0.89
N GLN A 266 9.76 8.12 -0.16
CA GLN A 266 9.24 9.42 -0.58
C GLN A 266 9.95 9.95 -1.83
N LEU A 267 11.28 9.77 -1.95
CA LEU A 267 12.02 10.08 -3.19
C LEU A 267 11.52 9.27 -4.39
N THR A 268 11.25 7.97 -4.20
CA THR A 268 10.67 7.14 -5.27
C THR A 268 9.27 7.60 -5.65
N ALA A 269 8.43 8.00 -4.68
CA ALA A 269 7.11 8.54 -4.95
C ALA A 269 7.14 9.89 -5.70
N MET A 270 8.21 10.67 -5.51
CA MET A 270 8.48 11.91 -6.27
C MET A 270 9.08 11.65 -7.66
N GLY A 271 9.26 10.39 -8.06
CA GLY A 271 9.73 10.00 -9.40
C GLY A 271 11.25 9.81 -9.52
N PHE A 272 12.02 9.96 -8.45
CA PHE A 272 13.46 9.69 -8.48
C PHE A 272 13.74 8.18 -8.52
N GLN A 273 14.75 7.80 -9.30
CA GLN A 273 15.14 6.40 -9.42
C GLN A 273 16.38 6.11 -8.60
N ARG A 274 16.38 4.96 -7.90
CA ARG A 274 17.53 4.47 -7.15
C ARG A 274 18.22 3.36 -7.94
N ARG A 275 19.47 3.57 -8.33
CA ARG A 275 20.27 2.57 -9.05
C ARG A 275 21.45 2.07 -8.21
N ARG A 276 21.84 0.82 -8.44
CA ARG A 276 23.09 0.26 -7.92
C ARG A 276 24.18 0.48 -8.97
N ARG A 277 25.22 1.23 -8.62
CA ARG A 277 26.40 1.45 -9.49
C ARG A 277 27.66 0.90 -8.79
N GLY A 278 28.77 0.82 -9.52
CA GLY A 278 30.00 0.07 -9.16
C GLY A 278 30.42 0.15 -7.68
N ARG A 279 31.01 -0.95 -7.18
CA ARG A 279 31.38 -1.21 -5.76
C ARG A 279 30.20 -1.35 -4.79
N GLY A 280 29.01 -1.71 -5.29
CA GLY A 280 27.87 -2.09 -4.45
C GLY A 280 27.13 -0.92 -3.78
N LYS A 281 27.49 0.34 -4.11
CA LYS A 281 26.86 1.53 -3.54
C LYS A 281 25.54 1.87 -4.26
N HIS A 282 24.64 2.53 -3.53
CA HIS A 282 23.36 3.00 -4.03
C HIS A 282 23.41 4.49 -4.37
N TRP A 283 22.86 4.84 -5.53
CA TRP A 283 22.81 6.19 -6.06
C TRP A 283 21.38 6.58 -6.39
N TRP A 284 21.08 7.87 -6.28
CA TRP A 284 19.85 8.48 -6.79
C TRP A 284 20.15 9.21 -8.10
N ASP A 285 19.27 9.01 -9.06
CA ASP A 285 19.33 9.65 -10.38
C ASP A 285 18.30 10.76 -10.48
N GLY A 286 18.69 11.86 -11.12
CA GLY A 286 17.84 13.02 -11.33
C GLY A 286 17.94 14.07 -10.22
N ILE A 287 18.78 13.88 -9.21
CA ILE A 287 18.89 14.76 -8.03
C ILE A 287 20.32 14.85 -7.50
N ARG A 288 20.71 16.02 -7.02
CA ARG A 288 21.93 16.26 -6.22
C ARG A 288 21.69 17.33 -5.16
N LEU A 289 22.51 17.41 -4.13
CA LEU A 289 22.50 18.54 -3.20
C LEU A 289 22.96 19.81 -3.94
N ALA A 290 22.24 20.91 -3.71
CA ALA A 290 22.65 22.22 -4.20
C ALA A 290 23.99 22.59 -3.55
N ALA A 291 24.96 23.01 -4.35
CA ALA A 291 26.27 23.38 -3.82
C ALA A 291 26.11 24.64 -2.95
N THR A 292 26.18 24.48 -1.62
CA THR A 292 26.33 25.61 -0.72
C THR A 292 27.71 26.19 -0.96
N ALA A 293 27.77 27.39 -1.53
CA ALA A 293 29.02 28.07 -1.82
C ALA A 293 29.75 28.48 -0.53
N VAL A 294 30.67 27.63 -0.04
CA VAL A 294 31.84 28.04 0.77
C VAL A 294 33.00 27.06 0.48
N PRO A 295 34.25 27.51 0.60
CA PRO A 295 35.26 27.47 -0.44
C PRO A 295 35.97 26.11 -0.59
N VAL A 296 36.56 25.94 -1.77
CA VAL A 296 37.52 24.89 -2.14
C VAL A 296 38.52 24.64 -1.03
N ILE A 297 38.53 23.42 -0.48
CA ILE A 297 39.73 22.84 0.13
C ILE A 297 40.23 21.83 -0.89
N GLU A 298 41.38 22.17 -1.46
CA GLU A 298 42.09 21.41 -2.49
C GLU A 298 42.28 19.95 -2.09
N GLU A 299 42.04 19.07 -3.06
CA GLU A 299 42.55 17.71 -3.06
C GLU A 299 44.09 17.73 -2.98
N THR A 300 44.64 17.33 -1.85
CA THR A 300 45.99 16.76 -1.84
C THR A 300 45.88 15.24 -1.93
N MET A 301 46.16 14.74 -3.13
CA MET A 301 46.58 13.37 -3.38
C MET A 301 47.72 12.98 -2.42
N VAL A 302 47.52 11.93 -1.62
CA VAL A 302 48.64 11.16 -1.07
C VAL A 302 48.32 9.69 -1.25
N GLU A 303 48.96 9.09 -2.25
CA GLU A 303 49.19 7.65 -2.33
C GLU A 303 49.85 7.16 -1.04
N ARG A 304 49.33 6.09 -0.43
CA ARG A 304 50.16 5.14 0.32
C ARG A 304 49.54 3.74 0.34
N SER A 305 50.41 2.81 -0.05
CA SER A 305 50.23 1.35 -0.19
C SER A 305 49.78 0.61 1.08
N PRO A 306 49.33 -0.66 0.95
CA PRO A 306 48.69 -1.40 2.03
C PRO A 306 49.72 -2.00 2.99
N VAL A 307 49.43 -1.97 4.29
CA VAL A 307 50.13 -2.78 5.30
C VAL A 307 49.11 -3.60 6.06
N LEU A 308 49.27 -4.91 5.95
CA LEU A 308 48.61 -5.96 6.72
C LEU A 308 49.04 -5.89 8.19
N ALA A 309 48.09 -5.98 9.13
CA ALA A 309 48.29 -6.72 10.39
C ALA A 309 46.97 -6.91 11.14
N ASN A 310 46.79 -8.15 11.60
CA ASN A 310 45.70 -8.68 12.43
C ASN A 310 45.52 -7.93 13.76
N GLY A 311 44.30 -7.94 14.28
CA GLY A 311 44.01 -7.57 15.67
C GLY A 311 42.57 -7.89 16.06
N HIS A 312 42.42 -8.89 16.93
CA HIS A 312 41.23 -9.40 17.60
C HIS A 312 40.10 -8.40 17.89
N TYR A 313 38.86 -8.84 17.65
CA TYR A 313 37.67 -8.28 18.28
C TYR A 313 37.17 -9.28 19.33
N GLU A 314 37.30 -8.89 20.60
CA GLU A 314 36.69 -9.53 21.76
C GLU A 314 35.18 -9.33 21.76
N GLY A 315 34.51 -10.25 22.44
CA GLY A 315 33.08 -10.53 22.33
C GLY A 315 32.17 -9.53 23.06
N TYR A 316 30.91 -9.58 22.64
CA TYR A 316 29.77 -9.27 23.49
C TYR A 316 28.76 -10.41 23.36
N GLN A 317 28.73 -11.27 24.38
CA GLN A 317 27.61 -12.16 24.66
C GLN A 317 26.49 -11.33 25.30
N ALA A 318 25.25 -11.56 24.85
CA ALA A 318 24.06 -11.27 25.62
C ALA A 318 23.27 -12.57 25.70
N GLU A 319 23.26 -13.17 26.89
CA GLU A 319 22.46 -14.34 27.23
C GLU A 319 20.97 -13.97 27.31
N LEU A 320 20.11 -14.90 26.86
CA LEU A 320 18.66 -14.87 27.06
C LEU A 320 18.31 -15.76 28.26
N PRO A 321 17.41 -15.34 29.16
CA PRO A 321 16.89 -16.22 30.20
C PRO A 321 15.70 -17.06 29.69
N THR A 322 15.67 -18.31 30.18
CA THR A 322 14.65 -19.36 30.04
C THR A 322 13.28 -18.99 30.60
#